data_AF-A0A1C6GS28-F1
#
_entry.id   AF-A0A1C6GS28-F1
#
_cell.length_a   1.000
_cell.length_b   1.000
_cell.length_c   1.000
_cell.angle_alpha   90.00
_cell.angle_beta   90.00
_cell.angle_gamma   90.00
#
_symmetry.space_group_name_H-M   'P 1'
#
loop_
_entity.id
_entity.type
_entity.pdbx_description
1 polymer ?
#
loop_
_entity_poly.entity_id
_entity_poly.type
_entity_poly.pdbx_seq_one_letter_code
_entity_poly.pdbx_strand_id
1 'polypeptide(L)'
;MNFAETLKKIRIEKGYSQQSLAKKAGVSQTAVYSWEKGERKPKLEQLRRIATALDVTIGELNPNWGSFSTDELSNDILELFTGKGGLEIDTRETRLNELFYELNSNGQDKAIEQVELLTKIPIYRADISDSEEAYYRIDENGDFIPVEKPEPEGPRKDRKDPEED
;
A
#
# COMPACT_ATOMS: atom_id res chain seq x y z
N MET A 1 -20.50 -2.72 26.58
CA MET A 1 -21.37 -2.87 25.39
C MET A 1 -20.71 -3.82 24.43
N ASN A 2 -21.48 -4.78 23.90
CA ASN A 2 -21.02 -5.66 22.83
C ASN A 2 -21.34 -5.05 21.45
N PHE A 3 -20.75 -5.59 20.37
CA PHE A 3 -20.97 -5.11 18.99
C PHE A 3 -22.45 -4.94 18.62
N ALA A 4 -23.32 -5.88 18.99
CA ALA A 4 -24.74 -5.85 18.64
C ALA A 4 -25.46 -4.65 19.26
N GLU A 5 -25.17 -4.38 20.54
CA GLU A 5 -25.69 -3.21 21.27
C GLU A 5 -25.17 -1.89 20.67
N THR A 6 -23.88 -1.82 20.38
CA THR A 6 -23.22 -0.64 19.80
C THR A 6 -23.79 -0.33 18.41
N LEU A 7 -23.92 -1.34 17.54
CA LEU A 7 -24.51 -1.20 16.22
C LEU A 7 -25.93 -0.61 16.29
N LYS A 8 -26.78 -1.20 17.13
CA LYS A 8 -28.17 -0.75 17.29
C LYS A 8 -28.24 0.68 17.83
N LYS A 9 -27.40 1.01 18.81
CA LYS A 9 -27.33 2.35 19.41
C LYS A 9 -26.97 3.40 18.35
N ILE A 10 -25.83 3.23 17.66
CA ILE A 10 -25.35 4.19 16.66
C ILE A 10 -26.36 4.32 15.51
N ARG A 11 -26.97 3.21 15.07
CA ARG A 11 -28.00 3.25 14.03
C ARG A 11 -29.18 4.15 14.43
N ILE A 12 -29.67 4.02 15.67
CA ILE A 12 -30.78 4.82 16.19
C ILE A 12 -30.36 6.29 16.33
N GLU A 13 -29.17 6.57 16.84
CA GLU A 13 -28.62 7.93 16.96
C GLU A 13 -28.48 8.63 15.61
N LYS A 14 -28.10 7.88 14.56
CA LYS A 14 -28.03 8.37 13.17
C LYS A 14 -29.40 8.41 12.47
N GLY A 15 -30.49 8.05 13.15
CA GLY A 15 -31.86 8.12 12.62
C GLY A 15 -32.17 7.09 11.53
N TYR A 16 -31.42 5.99 11.46
CA TYR A 16 -31.60 4.97 10.42
C TYR A 16 -32.55 3.85 10.87
N SER A 17 -33.39 3.38 9.95
CA SER A 17 -34.06 2.08 10.09
C SER A 17 -33.09 0.95 9.76
N GLN A 18 -33.40 -0.29 10.16
CA GLN A 18 -32.58 -1.44 9.77
C GLN A 18 -32.49 -1.58 8.23
N GLN A 19 -33.59 -1.28 7.54
CA GLN A 19 -33.65 -1.33 6.07
C GLN A 19 -32.81 -0.21 5.43
N SER A 20 -32.84 1.01 5.99
CA SER A 20 -32.04 2.12 5.44
C SER A 20 -30.55 1.90 5.66
N LEU A 21 -30.14 1.36 6.83
CA LEU A 21 -28.76 0.97 7.08
C LEU A 21 -28.33 -0.14 6.12
N ALA A 22 -29.15 -1.17 5.96
CA ALA A 22 -28.87 -2.28 5.04
C ALA A 22 -28.65 -1.78 3.60
N LYS A 23 -29.50 -0.86 3.13
CA LYS A 23 -29.36 -0.24 1.81
C LYS A 23 -28.06 0.57 1.68
N LYS A 24 -27.72 1.38 2.68
CA LYS A 24 -26.46 2.17 2.68
C LYS A 24 -25.21 1.29 2.72
N ALA A 25 -25.23 0.23 3.52
CA ALA A 25 -24.12 -0.71 3.60
C ALA A 25 -24.12 -1.73 2.44
N GLY A 26 -25.18 -1.78 1.60
CA GLY A 26 -25.33 -2.73 0.49
C GLY A 26 -25.54 -4.20 0.92
N VAL A 27 -26.07 -4.43 2.12
CA VAL A 27 -26.32 -5.76 2.71
C VAL A 27 -27.82 -6.00 2.82
N SER A 28 -28.23 -7.22 3.21
CA SER A 28 -29.66 -7.51 3.44
C SER A 28 -30.15 -6.96 4.78
N GLN A 29 -31.41 -6.54 4.85
CA GLN A 29 -32.02 -6.10 6.11
C GLN A 29 -32.05 -7.22 7.17
N THR A 30 -32.22 -8.47 6.73
CA THR A 30 -32.15 -9.64 7.60
C THR A 30 -30.77 -9.81 8.24
N ALA A 31 -29.69 -9.49 7.51
CA ALA A 31 -28.34 -9.53 8.09
C ALA A 31 -28.19 -8.51 9.22
N VAL A 32 -28.61 -7.26 8.99
CA VAL A 32 -28.62 -6.20 10.02
C VAL A 32 -29.44 -6.62 11.24
N TYR A 33 -30.62 -7.20 11.03
CA TYR A 33 -31.46 -7.71 12.12
C TYR A 33 -30.77 -8.79 12.95
N SER A 34 -30.17 -9.82 12.31
CA SER A 34 -29.47 -10.88 13.03
C SER A 34 -28.22 -10.38 13.76
N TRP A 35 -27.52 -9.37 13.23
CA TRP A 35 -26.38 -8.73 13.89
C TRP A 35 -26.79 -7.95 15.14
N GLU A 36 -27.87 -7.16 15.07
CA GLU A 36 -28.38 -6.42 16.23
C GLU A 36 -28.95 -7.33 17.32
N LYS A 37 -29.35 -8.56 16.97
CA LYS A 37 -29.72 -9.60 17.94
C LYS A 37 -28.54 -10.39 18.48
N GLY A 38 -27.35 -10.25 17.89
CA GLY A 38 -26.17 -11.06 18.25
C GLY A 38 -26.26 -12.53 17.80
N GLU A 39 -27.21 -12.89 16.94
CA GLU A 39 -27.38 -14.26 16.41
C GLU A 39 -26.26 -14.62 15.43
N ARG A 40 -25.70 -13.62 14.75
CA ARG A 40 -24.58 -13.75 13.81
C ARG A 40 -23.62 -12.58 13.99
N LYS A 41 -22.38 -12.77 13.56
CA LYS A 41 -21.39 -11.69 13.43
C LYS A 41 -21.17 -11.35 11.96
N PRO A 42 -20.99 -10.07 11.59
CA PRO A 42 -20.56 -9.71 10.25
C PRO A 42 -19.11 -10.14 10.03
N LYS A 43 -18.75 -10.45 8.78
CA LYS A 43 -17.35 -10.52 8.36
C LYS A 43 -16.72 -9.11 8.36
N LEU A 44 -15.40 -9.03 8.34
CA LEU A 44 -14.67 -7.76 8.39
C LEU A 44 -15.02 -6.81 7.22
N GLU A 45 -15.20 -7.34 6.01
CA GLU A 45 -15.70 -6.61 4.84
C GLU A 45 -17.10 -6.00 5.09
N GLN A 46 -18.02 -6.78 5.64
CA GLN A 46 -19.37 -6.30 6.01
C GLN A 46 -19.30 -5.26 7.13
N LEU A 47 -18.40 -5.44 8.08
CA LEU A 47 -18.18 -4.52 9.18
C LEU A 47 -17.68 -3.16 8.67
N ARG A 48 -16.73 -3.14 7.72
CA ARG A 48 -16.27 -1.92 7.03
C ARG A 48 -17.40 -1.19 6.35
N ARG A 49 -18.26 -1.91 5.64
CA ARG A 49 -19.41 -1.34 4.94
C ARG A 49 -20.42 -0.72 5.89
N ILE A 50 -20.67 -1.36 7.02
CA ILE A 50 -21.55 -0.82 8.07
C ILE A 50 -20.92 0.40 8.73
N ALA A 51 -19.63 0.35 9.08
CA ALA A 51 -18.89 1.46 9.67
C ALA A 51 -18.91 2.68 8.74
N THR A 52 -18.64 2.47 7.45
CA THR A 52 -18.74 3.51 6.40
C THR A 52 -20.16 4.05 6.27
N ALA A 53 -21.18 3.19 6.27
CA ALA A 53 -22.59 3.61 6.17
C ALA A 53 -23.08 4.41 7.40
N LEU A 54 -22.50 4.16 8.57
CA LEU A 54 -22.78 4.86 9.81
C LEU A 54 -21.87 6.08 10.03
N ASP A 55 -20.86 6.27 9.20
CA ASP A 55 -19.85 7.32 9.33
C ASP A 55 -19.18 7.27 10.71
N VAL A 56 -18.62 6.09 11.01
CA VAL A 56 -17.85 5.77 12.22
C VAL A 56 -16.68 4.84 11.86
N THR A 57 -15.70 4.75 12.73
CA THR A 57 -14.60 3.79 12.60
C THR A 57 -15.03 2.38 13.02
N ILE A 58 -14.28 1.37 12.55
CA ILE A 58 -14.48 -0.02 13.01
C ILE A 58 -14.27 -0.14 14.52
N GLY A 59 -13.32 0.60 15.09
CA GLY A 59 -13.04 0.59 16.53
C GLY A 59 -14.20 1.14 17.37
N GLU A 60 -14.90 2.15 16.88
CA GLU A 60 -16.12 2.67 17.52
C GLU A 60 -17.27 1.67 17.46
N LEU A 61 -17.37 0.90 16.37
CA LEU A 61 -18.42 -0.09 16.18
C LEU A 61 -18.14 -1.40 16.95
N ASN A 62 -16.88 -1.84 16.95
CA ASN A 62 -16.37 -3.01 17.65
C ASN A 62 -15.01 -2.70 18.31
N PRO A 63 -14.99 -2.33 19.61
CA PRO A 63 -13.76 -1.99 20.30
C PRO A 63 -12.86 -3.21 20.58
N ASN A 64 -13.38 -4.43 20.43
CA ASN A 64 -12.59 -5.65 20.68
C ASN A 64 -12.02 -6.22 19.38
N TRP A 65 -10.89 -5.67 18.95
CA TRP A 65 -10.13 -6.17 17.80
C TRP A 65 -9.61 -7.61 17.98
N GLY A 66 -9.46 -8.09 19.22
CA GLY A 66 -9.09 -9.49 19.51
C GLY A 66 -10.21 -10.51 19.25
N SER A 67 -11.37 -10.06 18.75
CA SER A 67 -12.48 -10.94 18.37
C SER A 67 -12.43 -11.45 16.93
N PHE A 68 -11.49 -10.96 16.11
CA PHE A 68 -11.25 -11.41 14.74
C PHE A 68 -10.12 -12.43 14.70
N SER A 69 -10.20 -13.42 13.81
CA SER A 69 -9.10 -14.37 13.63
C SER A 69 -7.96 -13.74 12.84
N THR A 70 -6.74 -14.30 12.96
CA THR A 70 -5.59 -13.89 12.16
C THR A 70 -5.86 -14.02 10.66
N ASP A 71 -6.63 -15.02 10.25
CA ASP A 71 -7.01 -15.22 8.84
C ASP A 71 -8.02 -14.16 8.36
N GLU A 72 -8.97 -13.75 9.20
CA GLU A 72 -9.91 -12.67 8.88
C GLU A 72 -9.19 -11.34 8.72
N LEU A 73 -8.24 -11.04 9.60
CA LEU A 73 -7.41 -9.84 9.51
C LEU A 73 -6.49 -9.89 8.28
N SER A 74 -5.79 -11.00 8.06
CA SER A 74 -4.88 -11.16 6.92
C SER A 74 -5.58 -11.03 5.58
N ASN A 75 -6.76 -11.66 5.42
CA ASN A 75 -7.51 -11.58 4.17
C ASN A 75 -8.08 -10.18 3.91
N ASP A 76 -8.53 -9.49 4.95
CA ASP A 76 -9.06 -8.13 4.82
C ASP A 76 -7.94 -7.10 4.55
N ILE A 77 -6.79 -7.27 5.21
CA ILE A 77 -5.55 -6.55 4.89
C ILE A 77 -5.16 -6.81 3.43
N LEU A 78 -5.13 -8.07 2.99
CA LEU A 78 -4.82 -8.44 1.61
C LEU A 78 -5.83 -7.85 0.61
N GLU A 79 -7.13 -7.84 0.94
CA GLU A 79 -8.18 -7.24 0.09
C GLU A 79 -8.02 -5.72 -0.02
N LEU A 80 -7.60 -5.03 1.04
CA LEU A 80 -7.24 -3.60 1.00
C LEU A 80 -6.02 -3.34 0.10
N PHE A 81 -5.04 -4.26 0.08
CA PHE A 81 -3.84 -4.15 -0.75
C PHE A 81 -4.06 -4.59 -2.21
N THR A 82 -5.10 -5.39 -2.49
CA THR A 82 -5.33 -5.99 -3.82
C THR A 82 -6.61 -5.51 -4.52
N GLY A 83 -7.49 -4.78 -3.82
CA GLY A 83 -8.79 -4.31 -4.30
C GLY A 83 -8.74 -2.98 -5.08
N LYS A 84 -9.53 -2.91 -6.17
CA LYS A 84 -9.75 -1.74 -7.04
C LYS A 84 -10.26 -0.50 -6.26
N GLY A 85 -9.33 0.28 -5.75
CA GLY A 85 -9.58 1.54 -5.03
C GLY A 85 -8.28 2.21 -4.65
N GLY A 86 -7.27 2.10 -5.52
CA GLY A 86 -5.86 2.35 -5.26
C GLY A 86 -5.60 3.58 -4.41
N LEU A 87 -5.23 3.35 -3.15
CA LEU A 87 -4.01 3.99 -2.68
C LEU A 87 -2.90 3.31 -3.51
N GLU A 88 -2.28 4.05 -4.42
CA GLU A 88 -0.96 3.68 -4.91
C GLU A 88 -0.02 3.70 -3.71
N ILE A 89 0.01 2.59 -2.97
CA ILE A 89 1.03 2.36 -1.96
C ILE A 89 2.28 2.09 -2.77
N ASP A 90 3.23 3.03 -2.69
CA ASP A 90 4.45 3.01 -3.48
C ASP A 90 5.12 1.62 -3.40
N THR A 91 5.07 0.95 -4.54
CA THR A 91 5.41 -0.47 -4.77
C THR A 91 6.81 -0.89 -4.31
N ARG A 92 7.69 0.06 -3.98
CA ARG A 92 9.07 -0.22 -3.56
C ARG A 92 9.21 -0.55 -2.08
N GLU A 93 8.52 0.17 -1.20
CA GLU A 93 8.60 -0.08 0.25
C GLU A 93 7.95 -1.43 0.61
N THR A 94 6.77 -1.69 0.03
CA THR A 94 6.08 -2.98 0.20
C THR A 94 6.96 -4.13 -0.28
N ARG A 95 7.56 -4.00 -1.47
CA ARG A 95 8.43 -5.03 -2.03
C ARG A 95 9.69 -5.26 -1.18
N LEU A 96 10.27 -4.19 -0.64
CA LEU A 96 11.43 -4.28 0.24
C LEU A 96 11.06 -5.05 1.54
N ASN A 97 9.92 -4.72 2.14
CA ASN A 97 9.45 -5.37 3.36
C ASN A 97 9.11 -6.85 3.14
N GLU A 98 8.44 -7.20 2.04
CA GLU A 98 8.16 -8.60 1.68
C GLU A 98 9.46 -9.43 1.62
N LEU A 99 10.43 -8.96 0.85
CA LEU A 99 11.72 -9.63 0.69
C LEU A 99 12.47 -9.71 2.02
N PHE A 100 12.42 -8.67 2.83
CA PHE A 100 13.06 -8.62 4.14
C PHE A 100 12.52 -9.70 5.10
N TYR A 101 11.21 -9.97 5.08
CA TYR A 101 10.60 -11.00 5.92
C TYR A 101 10.87 -12.44 5.46
N GLU A 102 11.27 -12.65 4.20
CA GLU A 102 11.73 -13.97 3.72
C GLU A 102 13.14 -14.33 4.22
N LEU A 103 13.91 -13.34 4.69
CA LEU A 103 15.28 -13.55 5.17
C LEU A 103 15.30 -14.00 6.63
N ASN A 104 16.32 -14.78 6.97
CA ASN A 104 16.66 -15.03 8.38
C ASN A 104 17.41 -13.83 8.98
N SER A 105 17.68 -13.88 10.28
CA SER A 105 18.32 -12.80 11.04
C SER A 105 19.61 -12.27 10.39
N ASN A 106 20.51 -13.17 9.96
CA ASN A 106 21.75 -12.77 9.30
C ASN A 106 21.50 -12.14 7.92
N GLY A 107 20.50 -12.61 7.17
CA GLY A 107 20.10 -12.02 5.89
C GLY A 107 19.50 -10.63 6.07
N GLN A 108 18.69 -10.43 7.11
CA GLN A 108 18.13 -9.14 7.47
C GLN A 108 19.22 -8.13 7.87
N ASP A 109 20.19 -8.54 8.67
CA ASP A 109 21.36 -7.71 9.03
C ASP A 109 22.12 -7.26 7.78
N LYS A 110 22.29 -8.16 6.80
CA LYS A 110 22.92 -7.83 5.51
C LYS A 110 22.07 -6.91 4.65
N ALA A 111 20.75 -7.09 4.62
CA ALA A 111 19.86 -6.19 3.90
C ALA A 111 19.93 -4.77 4.47
N ILE A 112 19.98 -4.63 5.80
CA ILE A 112 20.15 -3.32 6.48
C ILE A 112 21.50 -2.70 6.09
N GLU A 113 22.60 -3.46 6.16
CA GLU A 113 23.94 -2.99 5.77
C GLU A 113 23.95 -2.44 4.34
N GLN A 114 23.31 -3.14 3.40
CA GLN A 114 23.22 -2.68 2.00
C GLN A 114 22.42 -1.39 1.87
N VAL A 115 21.27 -1.28 2.54
CA VAL A 115 20.46 -0.05 2.53
C VAL A 115 21.25 1.12 3.14
N GLU A 116 21.96 0.89 4.26
CA GLU A 116 22.84 1.89 4.86
C GLU A 116 23.94 2.36 3.90
N LEU A 117 24.55 1.45 3.13
CA LEU A 117 25.55 1.81 2.12
C LEU A 117 24.93 2.71 1.04
N LEU A 118 23.73 2.40 0.55
CA LEU A 118 23.04 3.24 -0.43
C LEU A 118 22.80 4.66 0.12
N THR A 119 22.47 4.80 1.41
CA THR A 119 22.31 6.13 2.05
C THR A 119 23.62 6.92 2.17
N LYS A 120 24.78 6.30 1.94
CA LYS A 120 26.09 6.99 1.98
C LYS A 120 26.52 7.50 0.61
N ILE A 121 25.87 7.08 -0.47
CA ILE A 121 26.23 7.47 -1.84
C ILE A 121 25.41 8.72 -2.23
N PRO A 122 26.05 9.87 -2.53
CA PRO A 122 25.35 11.13 -2.76
C PRO A 122 24.31 11.10 -3.88
N ILE A 123 24.56 10.37 -4.97
CA ILE A 123 23.62 10.28 -6.11
C ILE A 123 22.29 9.62 -5.73
N TYR A 124 22.28 8.69 -4.76
CA TYR A 124 21.06 8.03 -4.28
C TYR A 124 20.32 8.83 -3.21
N ARG A 125 20.87 9.99 -2.81
CA ARG A 125 20.27 10.93 -1.86
C ARG A 125 19.99 12.30 -2.47
N ALA A 126 20.43 12.55 -3.69
CA ALA A 126 20.13 13.78 -4.39
C ALA A 126 18.62 13.89 -4.58
N ASP A 127 18.05 15.06 -4.25
CA ASP A 127 16.69 15.37 -4.68
C ASP A 127 16.67 15.27 -6.21
N ILE A 128 15.76 14.46 -6.75
CA ILE A 128 15.53 14.39 -8.19
C ILE A 128 14.77 15.66 -8.59
N SER A 129 15.47 16.80 -8.52
CA SER A 129 15.13 18.01 -9.23
C SER A 129 16.40 18.46 -9.96
N ASP A 130 16.51 18.02 -11.21
CA ASP A 130 17.41 18.56 -12.24
C ASP A 130 18.89 18.75 -11.84
N SER A 131 19.71 17.68 -11.82
CA SER A 131 21.16 17.87 -11.91
C SER A 131 21.82 16.96 -12.96
N GLU A 132 22.36 17.61 -14.00
CA GLU A 132 23.18 17.01 -15.07
C GLU A 132 24.63 16.68 -14.62
N GLU A 133 24.90 16.59 -13.31
CA GLU A 133 26.27 16.81 -12.78
C GLU A 133 27.06 15.54 -12.43
N ALA A 134 26.53 14.33 -12.61
CA ALA A 134 27.22 13.12 -12.14
C ALA A 134 27.18 11.96 -13.15
N TYR A 135 28.28 11.75 -13.89
CA TYR A 135 28.50 10.55 -14.71
C TYR A 135 29.56 9.66 -14.06
N TYR A 136 29.27 8.37 -13.88
CA TYR A 136 30.19 7.37 -13.32
C TYR A 136 30.18 6.11 -14.20
N ARG A 137 31.30 5.36 -14.22
CA ARG A 137 31.39 4.00 -14.79
C ARG A 137 31.75 3.00 -13.70
N ILE A 138 31.38 1.75 -13.90
CA ILE A 138 31.71 0.63 -13.01
C ILE A 138 32.90 -0.12 -13.60
N ASP A 139 33.93 -0.37 -12.80
CA ASP A 139 35.09 -1.15 -13.22
C ASP A 139 34.85 -2.67 -13.09
N GLU A 140 35.84 -3.46 -13.48
CA GLU A 140 35.78 -4.92 -13.45
C GLU A 140 35.70 -5.54 -12.04
N ASN A 141 35.99 -4.75 -11.00
CA ASN A 141 35.88 -5.14 -9.59
C ASN A 141 34.59 -4.64 -8.94
N GLY A 142 33.78 -3.85 -9.67
CA GLY A 142 32.53 -3.27 -9.17
C GLY A 142 32.69 -1.90 -8.51
N ASP A 143 33.86 -1.27 -8.62
CA ASP A 143 34.12 0.05 -8.04
C ASP A 143 33.61 1.17 -8.96
N PHE A 144 33.00 2.20 -8.35
CA PHE A 144 32.46 3.35 -9.08
C PHE A 144 33.55 4.39 -9.36
N ILE A 145 33.81 4.66 -10.63
CA ILE A 145 34.79 5.65 -11.09
C ILE A 145 34.06 6.88 -11.68
N PRO A 146 34.30 8.10 -11.17
CA PRO A 146 33.75 9.31 -11.76
C PRO A 146 34.28 9.50 -13.18
N VAL A 147 33.40 9.85 -14.12
CA VAL A 147 33.78 10.18 -15.51
C VAL A 147 33.30 11.57 -15.88
N GLU A 148 34.11 12.26 -16.67
CA GLU A 148 33.73 13.56 -17.24
C GLU A 148 32.55 13.38 -18.22
N LYS A 149 31.70 14.41 -18.31
CA LYS A 149 30.57 14.47 -19.25
C LYS A 149 31.09 14.14 -20.67
N PRO A 150 30.51 13.16 -21.39
CA PRO A 150 30.93 12.90 -22.76
C PRO A 150 30.71 14.19 -23.56
N GLU A 151 31.75 14.68 -24.23
CA GLU A 151 31.62 15.83 -25.13
C GLU A 151 30.49 15.52 -26.13
N PRO A 152 29.57 16.46 -26.39
CA PRO A 152 28.49 16.23 -27.33
C PRO A 152 29.11 15.82 -28.67
N GLU A 153 28.73 14.64 -29.18
CA GLU A 153 29.19 14.18 -30.49
C GLU A 153 28.94 15.32 -31.49
N GLY A 154 30.02 15.85 -32.06
CA GLY A 154 29.95 16.88 -33.09
C GLY A 154 28.98 16.46 -34.19
N PRO A 155 28.37 17.40 -34.92
CA PRO A 155 27.28 17.13 -35.84
C PRO A 155 27.62 15.92 -36.70
N ARG A 156 26.73 14.91 -36.67
CA ARG A 156 26.83 13.72 -37.53
C ARG A 156 27.11 14.25 -38.93
N LYS A 157 28.29 13.94 -39.48
CA LYS A 157 28.57 14.25 -40.89
C LYS A 157 27.41 13.66 -41.67
N ASP A 158 26.61 14.54 -42.26
CA ASP A 158 25.54 14.14 -43.16
C ASP A 158 26.13 13.12 -44.12
N ARG A 159 25.60 11.90 -44.07
CA ARG A 159 25.82 10.96 -45.17
C ARG A 159 25.24 11.69 -46.36
N LYS A 160 26.09 12.18 -47.26
CA LYS A 160 25.65 12.52 -48.61
C LYS A 160 24.98 11.27 -49.15
N ASP A 161 23.67 11.33 -49.32
CA ASP A 161 22.97 10.36 -50.12
C ASP A 161 23.67 10.33 -51.49
N PRO A 162 24.04 9.15 -52.01
CA PRO A 162 24.60 9.07 -53.35
C PRO A 162 23.52 9.57 -54.32
N GLU A 163 23.84 10.62 -55.05
CA GLU A 163 23.06 11.09 -56.20
C GLU A 163 22.84 9.89 -57.13
N GLU A 164 21.57 9.58 -57.38
CA GLU A 164 21.16 8.66 -58.44
C GLU A 164 21.41 9.36 -59.79
N ASP A 165 22.44 8.89 -60.51
CA ASP A 165 22.64 9.09 -61.96
C ASP A 165 22.57 7.73 -62.67
#